data_AF-A0ABD5F2X9-F1
#
_entry.id   AF-A0ABD5F2X9-F1
#
_cell.length_a   1.000
_cell.length_b   1.000
_cell.length_c   1.000
_cell.angle_alpha   90.00
_cell.angle_beta   90.00
_cell.angle_gamma   90.00
#
_symmetry.space_group_name_H-M   'P 1'
#
loop_
_entity.id
_entity.type
_entity.pdbx_description
1 polymer ?
#
loop_
_entity_poly.entity_id
_entity_poly.type
_entity_poly.pdbx_seq_one_letter_code
_entity_poly.pdbx_strand_id
1 'polypeptide(L)'
;LHEGSPLLIVAGAGSGKTAVLTRRIAYLLAARDVGVGQILAITFTNKAAAEMRERVVQLVGPRARNMWVSTFHSTCVRILRNQASLLPGLNSNFSIYDSDDSRRLLMMLGKDMGLDTQRYSPRLLANGISNL
;
A
#
# COMPACT_ATOMS: atom_id res chain seq x y z
N LEU A 1 15.20 -5.11 -23.48
CA LEU A 1 15.17 -5.62 -22.08
C LEU A 1 15.74 -4.53 -21.19
N HIS A 2 15.16 -4.24 -20.02
CA HIS A 2 15.62 -3.14 -19.16
C HIS A 2 16.28 -3.65 -17.87
N GLU A 3 17.42 -3.07 -17.52
CA GLU A 3 18.26 -3.42 -16.35
C GLU A 3 18.93 -2.15 -15.79
N GLY A 4 19.14 -2.11 -14.47
CA GLY A 4 19.93 -1.07 -13.80
C GLY A 4 19.14 0.20 -13.47
N SER A 5 19.08 1.14 -14.40
CA SER A 5 18.60 2.50 -14.15
C SER A 5 17.08 2.58 -13.87
N PRO A 6 16.54 3.68 -13.33
CA PRO A 6 15.10 3.87 -13.22
C PRO A 6 14.40 3.82 -14.59
N LEU A 7 13.23 3.17 -14.65
CA LEU A 7 12.40 3.08 -15.86
C LEU A 7 11.01 3.64 -15.61
N LEU A 8 10.58 4.56 -16.48
CA LEU A 8 9.20 5.03 -16.57
C LEU A 8 8.52 4.41 -17.80
N ILE A 9 7.39 3.74 -17.58
CA ILE A 9 6.54 3.22 -18.65
C ILE A 9 5.29 4.09 -18.73
N VAL A 10 5.19 4.90 -19.78
CA VAL A 10 3.98 5.68 -20.09
C VAL A 10 3.15 4.86 -21.07
N ALA A 11 1.89 4.57 -20.74
CA ALA A 11 1.02 3.86 -21.68
C ALA A 11 -0.45 4.22 -21.48
N GLY A 12 -1.19 4.33 -22.59
CA GLY A 12 -2.63 4.66 -22.61
C GLY A 12 -3.53 3.58 -21.98
N ALA A 13 -4.82 3.86 -21.88
CA ALA A 13 -5.80 2.84 -21.48
C ALA A 13 -5.73 1.61 -22.42
N GLY A 14 -5.95 0.40 -21.89
CA GLY A 14 -5.97 -0.84 -22.70
C GLY A 14 -4.62 -1.34 -23.24
N SER A 15 -3.54 -0.57 -23.15
CA SER A 15 -2.19 -0.89 -23.69
C SER A 15 -1.45 -2.07 -23.03
N GLY A 16 -2.06 -2.79 -22.10
CA GLY A 16 -1.44 -3.95 -21.47
C GLY A 16 -0.39 -3.65 -20.39
N LYS A 17 -0.38 -2.45 -19.78
CA LYS A 17 0.53 -2.06 -18.68
C LYS A 17 0.73 -3.16 -17.63
N THR A 18 -0.37 -3.70 -17.13
CA THR A 18 -0.34 -4.76 -16.11
C THR A 18 0.34 -6.02 -16.63
N ALA A 19 0.11 -6.40 -17.89
CA ALA A 19 0.75 -7.57 -18.51
C ALA A 19 2.26 -7.37 -18.71
N VAL A 20 2.70 -6.15 -19.03
CA VAL A 20 4.12 -5.81 -19.10
C VAL A 20 4.78 -5.95 -17.73
N LEU A 21 4.16 -5.42 -16.67
CA LEU A 21 4.69 -5.51 -15.32
C LEU A 21 4.75 -6.96 -14.80
N THR A 22 3.69 -7.76 -14.99
CA THR A 22 3.69 -9.16 -14.52
C THR A 22 4.71 -10.01 -15.27
N ARG A 23 4.86 -9.82 -16.59
CA ARG A 23 5.89 -10.51 -17.38
C ARG A 23 7.30 -10.08 -16.97
N ARG A 24 7.51 -8.80 -16.66
CA ARG A 24 8.80 -8.32 -16.15
C ARG A 24 9.16 -9.00 -14.83
N ILE A 25 8.23 -9.09 -13.90
CA ILE A 25 8.44 -9.79 -12.63
C ILE A 25 8.77 -11.26 -12.89
N ALA A 26 7.97 -11.94 -13.72
CA ALA A 26 8.20 -13.35 -14.05
C ALA A 26 9.60 -13.58 -14.66
N TYR A 27 10.02 -12.70 -15.56
CA TYR A 27 11.34 -12.74 -16.17
C TYR A 27 12.47 -12.59 -15.13
N LEU A 28 12.35 -11.66 -14.19
CA LEU A 28 13.35 -11.51 -13.12
C LEU A 28 13.48 -12.78 -12.27
N LEU A 29 12.36 -13.40 -11.92
CA LEU A 29 12.31 -14.60 -11.08
C LEU A 29 12.77 -15.87 -11.80
N ALA A 30 12.58 -15.95 -13.12
CA ALA A 30 12.85 -17.15 -13.90
C ALA A 30 14.21 -17.14 -14.60
N ALA A 31 14.66 -15.96 -15.07
CA ALA A 31 15.83 -15.84 -15.95
C ALA A 31 16.98 -15.03 -15.34
N ARG A 32 16.75 -14.29 -14.23
CA ARG A 32 17.75 -13.37 -13.66
C ARG A 32 18.12 -13.69 -12.21
N ASP A 33 17.78 -14.89 -11.74
CA ASP A 33 18.08 -15.39 -10.39
C ASP A 33 17.67 -14.43 -9.25
N VAL A 34 16.59 -13.66 -9.46
CA VAL A 34 16.04 -12.77 -8.43
C VAL A 34 15.13 -13.57 -7.50
N GLY A 35 15.37 -13.50 -6.19
CA GLY A 35 14.53 -14.12 -5.18
C GLY A 35 13.18 -13.42 -5.03
N VAL A 36 12.14 -14.17 -4.66
CA VAL A 36 10.78 -13.62 -4.45
C VAL A 36 10.72 -12.54 -3.35
N GLY A 37 11.64 -12.58 -2.38
CA GLY A 37 11.76 -11.58 -1.32
C GLY A 37 12.47 -10.30 -1.75
N GLN A 38 13.09 -10.26 -2.94
CA GLN A 38 13.82 -9.11 -3.47
C GLN A 38 12.95 -8.24 -4.41
N ILE A 39 11.69 -8.63 -4.64
CA ILE A 39 10.76 -7.89 -5.50
C ILE A 39 9.61 -7.33 -4.66
N LEU A 40 9.41 -6.03 -4.78
CA LEU A 40 8.25 -5.29 -4.26
C LEU A 40 7.44 -4.73 -5.43
N ALA A 41 6.17 -5.10 -5.49
CA ALA A 41 5.20 -4.56 -6.43
C ALA A 41 4.07 -3.87 -5.65
N ILE A 42 3.90 -2.57 -5.89
CA ILE A 42 2.88 -1.75 -5.22
C ILE A 42 1.78 -1.36 -6.21
N THR A 43 0.52 -1.51 -5.79
CA THR A 43 -0.67 -1.05 -6.53
C THR A 43 -1.54 -0.13 -5.68
N PHE A 44 -2.49 0.57 -6.29
CA PHE A 44 -3.40 1.46 -5.56
C PHE A 44 -4.55 0.73 -4.86
N THR A 45 -4.99 -0.42 -5.39
CA THR A 45 -6.13 -1.17 -4.84
C THR A 45 -5.74 -2.59 -4.47
N ASN A 46 -6.44 -3.16 -3.48
CA ASN A 46 -6.28 -4.56 -3.08
C ASN A 46 -6.63 -5.51 -4.23
N LYS A 47 -7.65 -5.18 -5.03
CA LYS A 47 -8.04 -5.96 -6.21
C LYS A 47 -6.90 -6.04 -7.24
N ALA A 48 -6.27 -4.90 -7.55
CA ALA A 48 -5.15 -4.89 -8.49
C ALA A 48 -3.93 -5.66 -7.96
N ALA A 49 -3.65 -5.58 -6.64
CA ALA A 49 -2.59 -6.38 -6.02
C ALA A 49 -2.87 -7.88 -6.11
N ALA A 50 -4.10 -8.30 -5.82
CA ALA A 50 -4.53 -9.69 -5.91
C ALA A 50 -4.42 -10.22 -7.35
N GLU A 51 -4.98 -9.50 -8.32
CA GLU A 51 -4.92 -9.86 -9.74
C GLU A 51 -3.47 -9.93 -10.25
N MET A 52 -2.62 -8.97 -9.88
CA MET A 52 -1.20 -8.99 -10.25
C MET A 52 -0.49 -10.20 -9.64
N ARG A 53 -0.75 -10.53 -8.36
CA ARG A 53 -0.19 -11.70 -7.69
C ARG A 53 -0.60 -12.99 -8.40
N GLU A 54 -1.88 -13.16 -8.69
CA GLU A 54 -2.41 -14.34 -9.39
C GLU A 54 -1.73 -14.54 -10.74
N ARG A 55 -1.61 -13.47 -11.54
CA ARG A 55 -0.92 -13.51 -12.83
C ARG A 55 0.55 -13.90 -12.70
N VAL A 56 1.27 -13.38 -11.71
CA VAL A 56 2.68 -13.77 -11.50
C VAL A 56 2.77 -15.24 -11.08
N VAL A 57 1.90 -15.69 -10.17
CA VAL A 57 1.84 -17.09 -9.71
C VAL A 57 1.56 -18.06 -10.87
N GLN A 58 0.67 -17.68 -11.79
CA GLN A 58 0.41 -18.47 -13.01
C GLN A 58 1.63 -18.60 -13.92
N LEU A 59 2.51 -17.59 -13.95
CA LEU A 59 3.70 -17.57 -14.81
C LEU A 59 4.91 -18.31 -14.23
N VAL A 60 5.12 -18.25 -12.91
CA VAL A 60 6.35 -18.77 -12.27
C VAL A 60 6.13 -19.74 -11.11
N GLY A 61 4.87 -20.11 -10.87
CA GLY A 61 4.48 -21.11 -9.87
C GLY A 61 4.21 -20.55 -8.47
N PRO A 62 3.87 -21.44 -7.51
CA PRO A 62 3.34 -21.07 -6.20
C PRO A 62 4.32 -20.30 -5.30
N ARG A 63 5.63 -20.40 -5.55
CA ARG A 63 6.66 -19.65 -4.81
C ARG A 63 6.43 -18.13 -4.84
N ALA A 64 5.84 -17.61 -5.91
CA ALA A 64 5.54 -16.18 -6.05
C ALA A 64 4.43 -15.67 -5.10
N ARG A 65 3.68 -16.56 -4.43
CA ARG A 65 2.68 -16.16 -3.42
C ARG A 65 3.30 -15.39 -2.25
N ASN A 66 4.56 -15.69 -1.93
CA ASN A 66 5.30 -15.06 -0.83
C ASN A 66 5.91 -13.69 -1.20
N MET A 67 5.83 -13.29 -2.48
CA MET A 67 6.31 -12.00 -2.96
C MET A 67 5.47 -10.85 -2.42
N TRP A 68 6.08 -9.68 -2.26
CA TRP A 68 5.37 -8.48 -1.80
C TRP A 68 4.63 -7.84 -2.97
N VAL A 69 3.36 -8.23 -3.12
CA VAL A 69 2.40 -7.60 -4.04
C VAL A 69 1.27 -6.99 -3.22
N SER A 70 1.33 -5.69 -2.97
CA SER A 70 0.49 -5.05 -1.96
C SER A 70 0.09 -3.65 -2.35
N THR A 71 -0.83 -3.05 -1.59
CA THR A 71 -1.03 -1.61 -1.66
C THR A 71 0.05 -0.87 -0.90
N PHE A 72 0.13 0.46 -1.08
CA PHE A 72 0.97 1.31 -0.23
C PHE A 72 0.65 1.08 1.25
N HIS A 73 -0.63 1.16 1.63
CA HIS A 73 -1.08 0.93 2.99
C HIS A 73 -0.68 -0.44 3.54
N SER A 74 -0.96 -1.53 2.83
CA SER A 74 -0.59 -2.88 3.30
C SER A 74 0.92 -3.04 3.47
N THR A 75 1.71 -2.42 2.60
CA THR A 75 3.18 -2.44 2.69
C THR A 75 3.66 -1.68 3.93
N CYS A 76 3.17 -0.45 4.13
CA CYS A 76 3.53 0.37 5.29
C CYS A 76 3.12 -0.30 6.61
N VAL A 77 1.90 -0.86 6.69
CA VAL A 77 1.44 -1.59 7.87
C VAL A 77 2.37 -2.76 8.16
N ARG A 78 2.72 -3.59 7.16
CA ARG A 78 3.64 -4.71 7.37
C ARG A 78 4.99 -4.26 7.93
N ILE A 79 5.55 -3.18 7.40
CA ILE A 79 6.80 -2.60 7.89
C ILE A 79 6.65 -2.15 9.34
N LEU A 80 5.62 -1.34 9.64
CA LEU A 80 5.37 -0.82 10.98
C LEU A 80 5.14 -1.92 12.01
N ARG A 81 4.38 -2.97 11.66
CA ARG A 81 4.15 -4.13 12.53
C ARG A 81 5.45 -4.86 12.86
N ASN A 82 6.29 -5.08 11.85
CA ASN A 82 7.56 -5.78 12.00
C ASN A 82 8.61 -4.97 12.76
N GLN A 83 8.55 -3.64 12.67
CA GLN A 83 9.55 -2.72 13.23
C GLN A 83 9.01 -1.91 14.42
N ALA A 84 7.85 -2.27 14.97
CA ALA A 84 7.16 -1.49 15.99
C ALA A 84 8.04 -1.25 17.23
N SER A 85 8.89 -2.23 17.59
CA SER A 85 9.79 -2.15 18.74
C SER A 85 10.84 -1.04 18.63
N LEU A 86 11.08 -0.49 17.43
CA LEU A 86 11.97 0.65 17.22
C LEU A 86 11.32 1.98 17.64
N LEU A 87 10.01 2.02 17.83
CA LEU A 87 9.25 3.22 18.17
C LEU A 87 8.78 3.14 19.64
N PRO A 88 9.30 4.01 20.53
CA PRO A 88 8.89 4.02 21.93
C PRO A 88 7.37 4.15 22.07
N GLY A 89 6.77 3.24 22.85
CA GLY A 89 5.33 3.24 23.11
C GLY A 89 4.45 2.62 22.01
N LEU A 90 5.02 2.19 20.88
CA LEU A 90 4.25 1.54 19.82
C LEU A 90 4.28 0.01 19.96
N ASN A 91 3.11 -0.60 20.13
CA ASN A 91 2.94 -2.05 20.09
C ASN A 91 2.79 -2.53 18.64
N SER A 92 3.40 -3.67 18.28
CA SER A 92 3.15 -4.34 16.99
C SER A 92 1.68 -4.72 16.77
N ASN A 93 0.83 -4.72 17.80
CA ASN A 93 -0.62 -4.91 17.73
C ASN A 93 -1.42 -3.59 17.79
N PHE A 94 -0.85 -2.44 17.38
CA PHE A 94 -1.58 -1.16 17.28
C PHE A 94 -2.90 -1.24 16.50
N SER A 95 -3.89 -0.41 16.83
CA SER A 95 -5.13 -0.31 16.05
C SER A 95 -4.95 0.70 14.91
N ILE A 96 -5.54 0.40 13.75
CA ILE A 96 -5.61 1.35 12.63
C ILE A 96 -7.03 1.92 12.63
N TYR A 97 -7.15 3.21 12.86
CA TYR A 97 -8.45 3.88 12.84
C TYR A 97 -8.92 4.03 11.40
N ASP A 98 -10.18 3.69 11.15
CA ASP A 98 -10.81 4.01 9.89
C ASP A 98 -11.32 5.47 9.86
N SER A 99 -12.05 5.82 8.81
CA SER A 99 -12.59 7.17 8.64
C SER A 99 -13.66 7.53 9.68
N ASP A 100 -14.41 6.55 10.18
CA ASP A 100 -15.46 6.76 11.18
C ASP A 100 -14.86 6.92 12.57
N ASP A 101 -13.91 6.05 12.93
CA ASP A 101 -13.13 6.14 14.17
C ASP A 101 -12.43 7.50 14.28
N SER A 102 -11.75 7.90 13.20
CA SER A 102 -11.03 9.17 13.13
C SER A 102 -11.98 10.37 13.29
N ARG A 103 -13.14 10.35 12.63
CA ARG A 103 -14.15 11.41 12.76
C ARG A 103 -14.74 11.47 14.16
N ARG A 104 -14.98 10.33 14.80
CA ARG A 104 -15.48 10.27 16.18
C ARG A 104 -14.47 10.87 17.15
N LEU A 105 -13.19 10.55 17.00
CA LEU A 105 -12.12 11.13 17.81
C LEU A 105 -12.05 12.66 17.63
N LEU A 106 -12.08 13.14 16.39
CA LEU A 106 -12.05 14.59 16.11
C LEU A 106 -13.28 15.31 16.66
N MET A 107 -14.45 14.66 16.67
CA MET A 107 -15.65 15.22 17.29
C MET A 107 -15.49 15.39 18.81
N MET A 108 -14.90 14.40 19.49
CA MET A 108 -14.65 14.47 20.93
C MET A 108 -13.65 15.59 21.24
N LEU A 109 -12.51 15.63 20.55
CA LEU A 109 -11.50 16.67 20.72
C LEU A 109 -12.05 18.07 20.43
N GLY A 110 -12.85 18.22 19.36
CA GLY A 110 -13.45 19.50 19.02
C GLY A 110 -14.40 20.03 20.10
N LYS A 111 -15.16 19.14 20.75
CA LYS A 111 -16.02 19.50 21.89
C LYS A 111 -15.20 19.89 23.11
N ASP A 112 -14.17 19.12 23.44
CA ASP A 112 -13.30 19.39 24.60
C ASP A 112 -12.56 20.73 24.45
N MET A 113 -12.26 21.13 23.22
CA MET A 113 -11.65 22.43 22.90
C MET A 113 -12.67 23.59 22.76
N GLY A 114 -13.97 23.33 22.93
CA GLY A 114 -15.01 24.35 22.80
C GLY A 114 -15.21 24.87 21.36
N LEU A 115 -14.86 24.08 20.35
CA LEU A 115 -15.04 24.48 18.95
C LEU A 115 -16.53 24.48 18.56
N ASP A 116 -16.91 25.49 17.77
CA ASP A 116 -18.24 25.51 17.13
C ASP A 116 -18.35 24.37 16.11
N THR A 117 -19.11 23.35 16.46
CA THR A 117 -19.33 22.15 15.64
C THR A 117 -20.08 22.41 14.33
N GLN A 118 -20.78 23.54 14.19
CA GLN A 118 -21.39 23.94 12.92
C GLN A 118 -20.35 24.47 11.94
N ARG A 119 -19.38 25.24 12.45
CA ARG A 119 -18.28 25.80 11.66
C ARG A 119 -17.16 24.78 11.41
N TYR A 120 -16.86 23.94 12.40
CA TYR A 120 -15.77 22.96 12.38
C TYR A 120 -16.30 21.54 12.51
N SER A 121 -16.97 21.07 11.46
CA SER A 121 -17.45 19.68 11.44
C SER A 121 -16.27 18.68 11.48
N PRO A 122 -16.44 17.48 12.09
CA PRO A 122 -15.38 16.46 12.13
C PRO A 122 -14.87 16.07 10.74
N ARG A 123 -15.75 16.11 9.72
CA ARG A 123 -15.38 15.84 8.33
C ARG A 123 -14.46 16.94 7.76
N LEU A 124 -14.75 18.21 8.06
CA LEU A 124 -13.92 19.33 7.63
C LEU A 124 -12.53 19.24 8.27
N LEU A 125 -12.48 18.97 9.57
CA LEU A 125 -11.22 18.79 10.31
C LEU A 125 -10.40 17.61 9.75
N ALA A 126 -11.04 16.45 9.53
CA ALA A 126 -10.37 15.28 8.96
C ALA A 126 -9.77 15.56 7.58
N ASN A 127 -10.52 16.24 6.71
CA ASN A 127 -10.03 16.63 5.38
C ASN A 127 -8.87 17.62 5.46
N GLY A 128 -8.92 18.58 6.39
CA GLY A 128 -7.82 19.52 6.63
C GLY A 128 -6.54 18.79 7.01
N ILE A 129 -6.61 17.85 7.95
CA ILE A 129 -5.47 17.06 8.40
C ILE A 129 -4.92 16.16 7.28
N SER A 130 -5.80 15.52 6.50
CA SER A 130 -5.39 14.59 5.44
C SER A 130 -4.67 15.27 4.26
N ASN A 131 -4.83 16.58 4.11
CA ASN A 131 -4.26 17.35 3.00
C ASN A 131 -3.00 18.15 3.39
N LEU A 132 -2.58 18.09 4.66
CA LEU A 132 -1.28 18.63 5.11
C LEU A 132 -0.13 17.75 4.61
#